data_AF-A0A3D2SG99-F1
#
_entry.id   AF-A0A3D2SG99-F1
#
_cell.length_a   1.000
_cell.length_b   1.000
_cell.length_c   1.000
_cell.angle_alpha   90.00
_cell.angle_beta   90.00
_cell.angle_gamma   90.00
#
_symmetry.space_group_name_H-M   'P 1'
#
loop_
_entity.id
_entity.type
_entity.pdbx_description
1 polymer ?
#
loop_
_entity_poly.entity_id
_entity_poly.type
_entity_poly.pdbx_seq_one_letter_code
_entity_poly.pdbx_strand_id
1 'polypeptide(L)'
;MIESKNDILPLLNEYIGTQHEWIYQFWMGDAKEWSGTRQAIYSNGVVLGKFRESDILTIQTLKLGVSDTALHNEIHQYYERKIKAQKELEHPDIMQQGMLEIYEKQFRDFLILPIDEWIENNCTWIQNDVADLAYPEAKVLLFLYYAFDNYDYIRKNRYNSDTSSLTATYENIFNKQSQFGKYGIVPIDQHRTLLPIDPPRIYDRSVDKTFFTKNIPLHLLKKLSEMMSKGMVSDLAVRLLNEPGYKGKMSCEYLAEALERGEQFDFVNLGSYSVSKLYTTKYEDCLWVVIDPENIIFEELCEDFETFEDMVVTQVVHLQYKNLAGEICITHLDHEYVFYTLD
;
A
#
# COMPACT_ATOMS: atom_id res chain seq x y z
N MET A 1 -21.07 -12.09 -26.23
CA MET A 1 -19.65 -12.42 -25.96
C MET A 1 -18.88 -11.11 -25.88
N ILE A 2 -18.08 -10.97 -24.83
CA ILE A 2 -17.21 -9.82 -24.58
C ILE A 2 -15.91 -10.03 -25.37
N GLU A 3 -15.52 -9.03 -26.16
CA GLU A 3 -14.30 -9.05 -26.99
C GLU A 3 -13.22 -8.10 -26.47
N SER A 4 -13.60 -7.13 -25.65
CA SER A 4 -12.64 -6.23 -25.00
C SER A 4 -13.24 -5.56 -23.76
N LYS A 5 -12.40 -4.96 -22.91
CA LYS A 5 -12.88 -4.15 -21.78
C LYS A 5 -13.77 -2.98 -22.19
N ASN A 6 -13.70 -2.53 -23.45
CA ASN A 6 -14.55 -1.45 -23.95
C ASN A 6 -16.04 -1.83 -23.94
N ASP A 7 -16.35 -3.12 -24.09
CA ASP A 7 -17.72 -3.64 -24.11
C ASP A 7 -18.40 -3.55 -22.73
N ILE A 8 -17.60 -3.39 -21.66
CA ILE A 8 -18.05 -3.36 -20.27
C ILE A 8 -17.68 -2.05 -19.55
N LEU A 9 -17.31 -0.99 -20.28
CA LEU A 9 -16.96 0.31 -19.66
C LEU A 9 -18.02 0.85 -18.68
N PRO A 10 -19.34 0.74 -18.94
CA PRO A 10 -20.34 1.15 -17.97
C PRO A 10 -20.23 0.41 -16.63
N LEU A 11 -20.01 -0.90 -16.66
CA LEU A 11 -19.81 -1.72 -15.45
C LEU A 11 -18.50 -1.35 -14.73
N LEU A 12 -17.41 -1.13 -15.48
CA LEU A 12 -16.14 -0.70 -14.89
C LEU A 12 -16.26 0.65 -14.18
N ASN A 13 -17.01 1.59 -14.74
CA ASN A 13 -17.28 2.88 -14.10
C ASN A 13 -18.11 2.72 -12.82
N GLU A 14 -19.07 1.80 -12.79
CA GLU A 14 -19.83 1.48 -11.58
C GLU A 14 -18.93 0.88 -10.49
N TYR A 15 -18.01 0.00 -10.86
CA TYR A 15 -17.00 -0.51 -9.95
C TYR A 15 -16.09 0.59 -9.41
N ILE A 16 -15.75 1.62 -10.19
CA ILE A 16 -15.03 2.80 -9.67
C ILE A 16 -15.85 3.54 -8.60
N GLY A 17 -17.16 3.72 -8.82
CA GLY A 17 -18.04 4.31 -7.80
C GLY A 17 -18.04 3.51 -6.51
N THR A 18 -18.17 2.18 -6.62
CA THR A 18 -18.16 1.28 -5.46
C THR A 18 -16.79 1.21 -4.78
N GLN A 19 -15.70 1.26 -5.55
CA GLN A 19 -14.32 1.36 -5.03
C GLN A 19 -14.13 2.64 -4.23
N HIS A 20 -14.69 3.75 -4.70
CA HIS A 20 -14.64 5.02 -3.99
C HIS A 20 -15.40 4.94 -2.65
N GLU A 21 -16.60 4.34 -2.64
CA GLU A 21 -17.34 4.07 -1.40
C GLU A 21 -16.55 3.18 -0.43
N TRP A 22 -16.00 2.07 -0.91
CA TRP A 22 -15.22 1.15 -0.08
C TRP A 22 -13.98 1.82 0.53
N ILE A 23 -13.24 2.60 -0.26
CA ILE A 23 -12.10 3.40 0.25
C ILE A 23 -12.59 4.37 1.33
N TYR A 24 -13.73 5.03 1.11
CA TYR A 24 -14.29 5.93 2.12
C TYR A 24 -14.55 5.21 3.44
N GLN A 25 -15.23 4.05 3.41
CA GLN A 25 -15.52 3.27 4.62
C GLN A 25 -14.25 2.82 5.34
N PHE A 26 -13.25 2.34 4.58
CA PHE A 26 -11.99 1.87 5.14
C PHE A 26 -11.29 2.95 5.95
N TRP A 27 -11.25 4.18 5.43
CA TRP A 27 -10.58 5.30 6.07
C TRP A 27 -11.43 6.05 7.09
N MET A 28 -12.75 5.98 6.95
CA MET A 28 -13.71 6.68 7.79
C MET A 28 -14.61 5.64 8.47
N GLY A 29 -14.03 4.73 9.27
CA GLY A 29 -14.72 3.58 9.86
C GLY A 29 -15.98 3.91 10.68
N ASP A 30 -16.15 5.17 11.12
CA ASP A 30 -17.35 5.66 11.81
C ASP A 30 -18.46 6.17 10.87
N ALA A 31 -18.18 6.29 9.56
CA ALA A 31 -19.19 6.59 8.56
C ALA A 31 -20.15 5.40 8.49
N LYS A 32 -21.39 5.57 8.96
CA LYS A 32 -22.41 4.51 9.09
C LYS A 32 -22.96 3.97 7.77
N GLU A 33 -22.22 4.04 6.68
CA GLU A 33 -22.74 3.74 5.34
C GLU A 33 -22.70 2.24 5.03
N TRP A 34 -21.66 1.51 5.44
CA TRP A 34 -21.56 0.05 5.19
C TRP A 34 -21.55 -0.76 6.50
N SER A 35 -22.27 -1.88 6.51
CA SER A 35 -22.20 -2.84 7.62
C SER A 35 -20.84 -3.56 7.62
N GLY A 36 -20.39 -4.05 8.79
CA GLY A 36 -19.16 -4.85 8.88
C GLY A 36 -19.19 -6.09 7.98
N THR A 37 -20.37 -6.73 7.83
CA THR A 37 -20.57 -7.84 6.88
C THR A 37 -20.33 -7.41 5.44
N ARG A 38 -20.83 -6.24 5.03
CA ARG A 38 -20.60 -5.70 3.69
C ARG A 38 -19.11 -5.40 3.48
N GLN A 39 -18.46 -4.77 4.46
CA GLN A 39 -17.01 -4.50 4.36
C GLN A 39 -16.20 -5.79 4.19
N ALA A 40 -16.54 -6.85 4.91
CA ALA A 40 -15.88 -8.16 4.80
C ALA A 40 -16.07 -8.79 3.41
N ILE A 41 -17.25 -8.65 2.79
CA ILE A 41 -17.51 -9.16 1.44
C ILE A 41 -16.56 -8.55 0.40
N TYR A 42 -16.18 -7.28 0.59
CA TYR A 42 -15.30 -6.51 -0.31
C TYR A 42 -13.81 -6.62 0.02
N SER A 43 -13.40 -7.42 1.01
CA SER A 43 -11.99 -7.55 1.44
C SER A 43 -11.04 -7.94 0.30
N ASN A 44 -11.55 -8.67 -0.70
CA ASN A 44 -10.78 -9.19 -1.83
C ASN A 44 -11.00 -8.36 -3.11
N GLY A 45 -11.50 -7.13 -2.97
CA GLY A 45 -11.69 -6.19 -4.07
C GLY A 45 -13.14 -6.10 -4.57
N VAL A 46 -13.42 -5.02 -5.29
CA VAL A 46 -14.77 -4.62 -5.69
C VAL A 46 -15.46 -5.61 -6.62
N VAL A 47 -14.73 -6.23 -7.55
CA VAL A 47 -15.32 -7.19 -8.49
C VAL A 47 -15.91 -8.39 -7.75
N LEU A 48 -15.16 -8.98 -6.82
CA LEU A 48 -15.64 -10.10 -6.01
C LEU A 48 -16.71 -9.65 -5.02
N GLY A 49 -16.55 -8.46 -4.43
CA GLY A 49 -17.56 -7.90 -3.54
C GLY A 49 -18.92 -7.75 -4.23
N LYS A 50 -18.94 -7.14 -5.42
CA LYS A 50 -20.14 -6.99 -6.26
C LYS A 50 -20.73 -8.34 -6.68
N PHE A 51 -19.88 -9.30 -7.04
CA PHE A 51 -20.33 -10.65 -7.35
C PHE A 51 -21.01 -11.33 -6.15
N ARG A 52 -20.38 -11.30 -4.97
CA ARG A 52 -20.90 -11.88 -3.72
C ARG A 52 -22.18 -11.19 -3.23
N GLU A 53 -22.35 -9.91 -3.53
CA GLU A 53 -23.60 -9.16 -3.31
C GLU A 53 -24.71 -9.51 -4.32
N SER A 54 -24.42 -10.37 -5.31
CA SER A 54 -25.33 -10.66 -6.42
C SER A 54 -25.77 -9.38 -7.17
N ASP A 55 -24.82 -8.46 -7.38
CA ASP A 55 -25.07 -7.22 -8.11
C ASP A 55 -25.65 -7.51 -9.51
N ILE A 56 -26.75 -6.85 -9.85
CA ILE A 56 -27.54 -7.16 -11.05
C ILE A 56 -26.70 -7.02 -12.32
N LEU A 57 -25.90 -5.95 -12.43
CA LEU A 57 -25.12 -5.69 -13.64
C LEU A 57 -23.93 -6.65 -13.72
N THR A 58 -23.29 -6.97 -12.59
CA THR A 58 -22.27 -8.02 -12.55
C THR A 58 -22.82 -9.36 -12.99
N ILE A 59 -23.93 -9.82 -12.41
CA ILE A 59 -24.53 -11.14 -12.71
C ILE A 59 -25.02 -11.21 -14.16
N GLN A 60 -25.64 -10.15 -14.69
CA GLN A 60 -26.02 -10.08 -16.10
C GLN A 60 -24.80 -10.18 -17.02
N THR A 61 -23.69 -9.52 -16.65
CA THR A 61 -22.45 -9.56 -17.43
C THR A 61 -21.83 -10.96 -17.48
N LEU A 62 -21.90 -11.72 -16.37
CA LEU A 62 -21.40 -13.12 -16.34
C LEU A 62 -22.05 -13.99 -17.44
N LYS A 63 -23.32 -13.74 -17.77
CA LYS A 63 -24.07 -14.50 -18.78
C LYS A 63 -23.68 -14.17 -20.22
N LEU A 64 -22.88 -13.12 -20.47
CA LEU A 64 -22.51 -12.70 -21.82
C LEU A 64 -21.42 -13.58 -22.46
N GLY A 65 -20.64 -14.29 -21.65
CA GLY A 65 -19.41 -14.97 -22.07
C GLY A 65 -18.29 -13.99 -22.46
N VAL A 66 -17.05 -14.48 -22.50
CA VAL A 66 -15.86 -13.71 -22.88
C VAL A 66 -15.01 -14.50 -23.86
N SER A 67 -14.41 -13.84 -24.85
CA SER A 67 -13.48 -14.49 -25.76
C SER A 67 -12.13 -14.74 -25.09
N ASP A 68 -11.46 -15.84 -25.45
CA ASP A 68 -10.15 -16.19 -24.89
C ASP A 68 -9.11 -15.11 -25.16
N THR A 69 -9.19 -14.45 -26.32
CA THR A 69 -8.31 -13.32 -26.66
C THR A 69 -8.51 -12.14 -25.71
N ALA A 70 -9.76 -11.79 -25.38
CA ALA A 70 -10.05 -10.71 -24.45
C ALA A 70 -9.51 -11.01 -23.04
N LEU A 71 -9.77 -12.23 -22.54
CA LEU A 71 -9.27 -12.67 -21.24
C LEU A 71 -7.74 -12.72 -21.20
N HIS A 72 -7.12 -13.30 -22.22
CA HIS A 72 -5.67 -13.36 -22.35
C HIS A 72 -5.02 -11.97 -22.32
N ASN A 73 -5.58 -11.00 -23.05
CA ASN A 73 -5.04 -9.65 -23.12
C ASN A 73 -5.04 -8.92 -21.77
N GLU A 74 -6.09 -9.08 -20.96
CA GLU A 74 -6.17 -8.43 -19.65
C GLU A 74 -5.29 -9.13 -18.61
N ILE A 75 -5.17 -10.47 -18.65
CA ILE A 75 -4.23 -11.22 -17.80
C ILE A 75 -2.79 -10.80 -18.13
N HIS A 76 -2.42 -10.77 -19.41
CA HIS A 76 -1.06 -10.40 -19.84
C HIS A 76 -0.67 -9.01 -19.34
N GLN A 77 -1.51 -8.00 -19.62
CA GLN A 77 -1.28 -6.62 -19.16
C GLN A 77 -1.16 -6.53 -17.64
N TYR A 78 -1.97 -7.31 -16.91
CA TYR A 78 -1.93 -7.31 -15.45
C TYR A 78 -0.57 -7.76 -14.94
N TYR A 79 -0.08 -8.92 -15.39
CA TYR A 79 1.17 -9.51 -14.91
C TYR A 79 2.40 -8.71 -15.34
N GLU A 80 2.50 -8.29 -16.61
CA GLU A 80 3.62 -7.46 -17.08
C GLU A 80 3.81 -6.23 -16.20
N ARG A 81 2.70 -5.55 -15.90
CA ARG A 81 2.70 -4.36 -15.08
C ARG A 81 3.02 -4.66 -13.61
N LYS A 82 2.43 -5.70 -13.00
CA LYS A 82 2.71 -6.03 -11.58
C LYS A 82 4.17 -6.45 -11.40
N ILE A 83 4.71 -7.28 -12.30
CA ILE A 83 6.13 -7.69 -12.30
C ILE A 83 7.04 -6.47 -12.46
N LYS A 84 6.75 -5.60 -13.44
CA LYS A 84 7.53 -4.38 -13.66
C LYS A 84 7.52 -3.48 -12.42
N ALA A 85 6.36 -3.24 -11.82
CA ALA A 85 6.23 -2.38 -10.65
C ALA A 85 7.04 -2.91 -9.46
N GLN A 86 7.03 -4.23 -9.22
CA GLN A 86 7.82 -4.84 -8.16
C GLN A 86 9.33 -4.78 -8.42
N LYS A 87 9.76 -4.96 -9.68
CA LYS A 87 11.19 -4.84 -10.08
C LYS A 87 11.74 -3.42 -10.00
N GLU A 88 10.89 -2.41 -10.07
CA GLU A 88 11.27 -1.00 -9.97
C GLU A 88 11.38 -0.51 -8.52
N LEU A 89 11.06 -1.35 -7.52
CA LEU A 89 11.25 -1.02 -6.11
C LEU A 89 12.74 -1.07 -5.75
N GLU A 90 13.24 0.01 -5.15
CA GLU A 90 14.65 0.13 -4.75
C GLU A 90 14.99 -0.77 -3.56
N HIS A 91 14.05 -0.94 -2.63
CA HIS A 91 14.20 -1.73 -1.41
C HIS A 91 12.94 -2.58 -1.15
N PRO A 92 12.73 -3.68 -1.89
CA PRO A 92 11.56 -4.51 -1.71
C PRO A 92 11.64 -5.33 -0.41
N ASP A 93 10.56 -5.33 0.37
CA ASP A 93 10.44 -6.19 1.55
C ASP A 93 10.26 -7.68 1.19
N ILE A 94 10.31 -8.57 2.18
CA ILE A 94 10.20 -10.03 1.96
C ILE A 94 8.86 -10.44 1.35
N MET A 95 7.77 -9.76 1.67
CA MET A 95 6.45 -10.03 1.09
C MET A 95 6.42 -9.59 -0.38
N GLN A 96 7.00 -8.43 -0.70
CA GLN A 96 7.12 -7.92 -2.06
C GLN A 96 7.99 -8.84 -2.94
N GLN A 97 9.09 -9.37 -2.39
CA GLN A 97 9.93 -10.36 -3.06
C GLN A 97 9.16 -11.67 -3.33
N GLY A 98 8.49 -12.22 -2.31
CA GLY A 98 7.67 -13.43 -2.48
C GLY A 98 6.55 -13.23 -3.50
N MET A 99 5.89 -12.06 -3.50
CA MET A 99 4.87 -11.72 -4.50
C MET A 99 5.45 -11.61 -5.91
N LEU A 100 6.66 -11.06 -6.09
CA LEU A 100 7.33 -11.02 -7.39
C LEU A 100 7.61 -12.44 -7.91
N GLU A 101 8.13 -13.33 -7.07
CA GLU A 101 8.37 -14.72 -7.45
C GLU A 101 7.10 -15.44 -7.90
N ILE A 102 6.00 -15.25 -7.17
CA ILE A 102 4.67 -15.76 -7.51
C ILE A 102 4.23 -15.21 -8.87
N TYR A 103 4.29 -13.89 -9.06
CA TYR A 103 3.86 -13.27 -10.31
C TYR A 103 4.70 -13.73 -11.51
N GLU A 104 6.02 -13.84 -11.35
CA GLU A 104 6.89 -14.32 -12.43
C GLU A 104 6.63 -15.79 -12.76
N LYS A 105 6.41 -16.64 -11.76
CA LYS A 105 6.04 -18.05 -12.00
C LYS A 105 4.73 -18.12 -12.76
N GLN A 106 3.69 -17.47 -12.25
CA GLN A 106 2.37 -17.48 -12.87
C GLN A 106 2.40 -16.92 -14.30
N PHE A 107 3.18 -15.86 -14.54
CA PHE A 107 3.31 -15.29 -15.87
C PHE A 107 4.11 -16.17 -16.84
N ARG A 108 5.16 -16.86 -16.37
CA ARG A 108 5.86 -17.86 -17.19
C ARG A 108 4.92 -18.99 -17.60
N ASP A 109 4.14 -19.51 -16.64
CA ASP A 109 3.15 -20.56 -16.89
C ASP A 109 2.07 -20.06 -17.87
N PHE A 110 1.65 -18.80 -17.75
CA PHE A 110 0.67 -18.16 -18.65
C PHE A 110 1.12 -18.12 -20.11
N LEU A 111 2.43 -17.92 -20.35
CA LEU A 111 2.98 -17.83 -21.70
C LEU A 111 3.11 -19.19 -22.41
N ILE A 112 3.04 -20.30 -21.68
CA ILE A 112 3.27 -21.65 -22.23
C ILE A 112 2.03 -22.54 -22.18
N LEU A 113 1.15 -22.37 -21.19
CA LEU A 113 -0.02 -23.21 -20.99
C LEU A 113 -1.22 -22.69 -21.78
N PRO A 114 -2.12 -23.58 -22.24
CA PRO A 114 -3.46 -23.18 -22.65
C PRO A 114 -4.17 -22.42 -21.52
N ILE A 115 -5.01 -21.44 -21.88
CA ILE A 115 -5.62 -20.53 -20.89
C ILE A 115 -6.45 -21.27 -19.83
N ASP A 116 -7.16 -22.32 -20.22
CA ASP A 116 -8.01 -23.09 -19.31
C ASP A 116 -7.16 -23.87 -18.28
N GLU A 117 -6.05 -24.49 -18.72
CA GLU A 117 -5.09 -25.17 -17.84
C GLU A 117 -4.37 -24.17 -16.93
N TRP A 118 -4.03 -22.99 -17.45
CA TRP A 118 -3.45 -21.94 -16.63
C TRP A 118 -4.38 -21.48 -15.51
N ILE A 119 -5.68 -21.31 -15.81
CA ILE A 119 -6.70 -20.94 -14.82
C ILE A 119 -6.81 -21.99 -13.72
N GLU A 120 -6.89 -23.27 -14.09
CA GLU A 120 -6.98 -24.37 -13.11
C GLU A 120 -5.78 -24.38 -12.15
N ASN A 121 -4.57 -24.13 -12.68
CA ASN A 121 -3.34 -24.19 -11.90
C ASN A 121 -3.09 -22.93 -11.05
N ASN A 122 -3.56 -21.75 -11.49
CA ASN A 122 -3.12 -20.46 -10.91
C ASN A 122 -4.26 -19.61 -10.30
N CYS A 123 -5.53 -19.95 -10.56
CA CYS A 123 -6.68 -19.23 -10.04
C CYS A 123 -7.39 -19.97 -8.87
N THR A 124 -6.65 -20.76 -8.09
CA THR A 124 -7.23 -21.50 -6.94
C THR A 124 -7.85 -20.58 -5.89
N TRP A 125 -7.38 -19.34 -5.79
CA TRP A 125 -7.87 -18.31 -4.87
C TRP A 125 -9.34 -17.92 -5.06
N ILE A 126 -9.93 -18.16 -6.25
CA ILE A 126 -11.34 -17.84 -6.54
C ILE A 126 -12.27 -19.06 -6.43
N GLN A 127 -11.74 -20.25 -6.13
CA GLN A 127 -12.50 -21.51 -6.20
C GLN A 127 -13.80 -21.50 -5.38
N ASN A 128 -13.77 -20.92 -4.18
CA ASN A 128 -14.95 -20.80 -3.32
C ASN A 128 -16.03 -19.91 -3.94
N ASP A 129 -15.64 -18.84 -4.66
CA ASP A 129 -16.56 -17.92 -5.31
C ASP A 129 -17.15 -18.54 -6.59
N VAL A 130 -16.38 -19.37 -7.31
CA VAL A 130 -16.83 -19.96 -8.59
C VAL A 130 -17.45 -21.36 -8.47
N ALA A 131 -17.55 -21.92 -7.27
CA ALA A 131 -18.01 -23.31 -7.05
C ALA A 131 -19.40 -23.58 -7.66
N ASP A 132 -20.30 -22.60 -7.61
CA ASP A 132 -21.66 -22.68 -8.13
C ASP A 132 -21.82 -22.10 -9.55
N LEU A 133 -20.72 -21.63 -10.17
CA LEU A 133 -20.75 -21.05 -11.51
C LEU A 133 -20.48 -22.09 -12.58
N ALA A 134 -21.14 -21.94 -13.73
CA ALA A 134 -20.71 -22.63 -14.94
C ALA A 134 -19.33 -22.12 -15.39
N TYR A 135 -18.48 -23.00 -15.93
CA TYR A 135 -17.11 -22.64 -16.30
C TYR A 135 -17.00 -21.39 -17.20
N PRO A 136 -17.86 -21.16 -18.22
CA PRO A 136 -17.83 -19.92 -18.99
C PRO A 136 -18.08 -18.65 -18.16
N GLU A 137 -18.89 -18.73 -17.10
CA GLU A 137 -19.20 -17.61 -16.21
C GLU A 137 -18.02 -17.31 -15.29
N ALA A 138 -17.31 -18.35 -14.82
CA ALA A 138 -16.06 -18.21 -14.09
C ALA A 138 -15.00 -17.46 -14.91
N LYS A 139 -14.88 -17.75 -16.21
CA LYS A 139 -13.98 -17.02 -17.13
C LYS A 139 -14.36 -15.54 -17.25
N VAL A 140 -15.66 -15.21 -17.27
CA VAL A 140 -16.10 -13.81 -17.26
C VAL A 140 -15.75 -13.14 -15.94
N LEU A 141 -15.92 -13.80 -14.79
CA LEU A 141 -15.56 -13.23 -13.49
C LEU A 141 -14.06 -12.93 -13.40
N LEU A 142 -13.21 -13.84 -13.88
CA LEU A 142 -11.77 -13.62 -14.01
C LEU A 142 -11.46 -12.44 -14.94
N PHE A 143 -12.12 -12.37 -16.10
CA PHE A 143 -11.97 -11.22 -17.00
C PHE A 143 -12.30 -9.91 -16.30
N LEU A 144 -13.43 -9.83 -15.58
CA LEU A 144 -13.83 -8.64 -14.83
C LEU A 144 -12.79 -8.24 -13.79
N TYR A 145 -12.21 -9.21 -13.08
CA TYR A 145 -11.17 -8.98 -12.07
C TYR A 145 -9.94 -8.31 -12.68
N TYR A 146 -9.37 -8.92 -13.74
CA TYR A 146 -8.17 -8.39 -14.39
C TYR A 146 -8.44 -7.08 -15.14
N ALA A 147 -9.57 -6.98 -15.84
CA ALA A 147 -9.96 -5.79 -16.58
C ALA A 147 -10.16 -4.58 -15.65
N PHE A 148 -10.79 -4.79 -14.48
CA PHE A 148 -10.99 -3.71 -13.50
C PHE A 148 -9.67 -3.23 -12.89
N ASP A 149 -8.79 -4.14 -12.47
CA ASP A 149 -7.49 -3.75 -11.91
C ASP A 149 -6.63 -2.99 -12.95
N ASN A 150 -6.62 -3.44 -14.21
CA ASN A 150 -5.96 -2.70 -15.31
C ASN A 150 -6.60 -1.33 -15.55
N TYR A 151 -7.92 -1.25 -15.54
CA TYR A 151 -8.67 -0.02 -15.75
C TYR A 151 -8.42 1.02 -14.64
N ASP A 152 -8.51 0.62 -13.38
CA ASP A 152 -8.26 1.49 -12.23
C ASP A 152 -6.79 1.97 -12.19
N TYR A 153 -5.85 1.09 -12.54
CA TYR A 153 -4.44 1.48 -12.65
C TYR A 153 -4.22 2.57 -13.71
N ILE A 154 -4.80 2.43 -14.91
CA ILE A 154 -4.66 3.44 -15.97
C ILE A 154 -5.23 4.78 -15.50
N ARG A 155 -6.37 4.76 -14.82
CA ARG A 155 -7.01 5.96 -14.26
C ARG A 155 -6.11 6.66 -13.22
N LYS A 156 -5.50 5.89 -12.33
CA LYS A 156 -4.62 6.40 -11.26
C LYS A 156 -3.19 6.70 -11.72
N ASN A 157 -2.77 6.20 -12.89
CA ASN A 157 -1.40 6.34 -13.39
C ASN A 157 -0.92 7.79 -13.39
N ARG A 158 0.32 8.03 -12.93
CA ARG A 158 0.94 9.38 -12.81
C ARG A 158 0.89 10.22 -14.09
N TYR A 159 0.91 9.58 -15.25
CA TYR A 159 0.89 10.23 -16.57
C TYR A 159 -0.51 10.46 -17.13
N ASN A 160 -1.55 9.90 -16.51
CA ASN A 160 -2.92 10.14 -16.95
C ASN A 160 -3.29 11.62 -16.70
N SER A 161 -3.61 12.34 -17.78
CA SER A 161 -3.92 13.76 -17.75
C SER A 161 -5.40 14.07 -17.50
N ASP A 162 -6.27 13.05 -17.47
CA ASP A 162 -7.70 13.22 -17.23
C ASP A 162 -7.94 13.89 -15.87
N THR A 163 -8.81 14.90 -15.88
CA THR A 163 -9.26 15.65 -14.71
C THR A 163 -10.77 15.77 -14.64
N SER A 164 -11.53 15.00 -15.42
CA SER A 164 -12.98 15.07 -15.52
C SER A 164 -13.72 15.12 -14.17
N SER A 165 -13.41 14.19 -13.25
CA SER A 165 -13.99 14.14 -11.90
C SER A 165 -13.60 15.35 -11.05
N LEU A 166 -12.35 15.81 -11.16
CA LEU A 166 -11.91 17.02 -10.47
C LEU A 166 -12.57 18.26 -11.05
N THR A 167 -12.75 18.34 -12.37
CA THR A 167 -13.42 19.43 -13.06
C THR A 167 -14.86 19.54 -12.58
N ALA A 168 -15.60 18.43 -12.51
CA ALA A 168 -16.96 18.42 -11.96
C ALA A 168 -17.03 18.95 -10.51
N THR A 169 -15.96 18.80 -9.73
CA THR A 169 -15.89 19.30 -8.35
C THR A 169 -15.47 20.77 -8.28
N TYR A 170 -14.58 21.22 -9.15
CA TYR A 170 -13.90 22.50 -9.05
C TYR A 170 -14.29 23.55 -10.09
N GLU A 171 -15.10 23.21 -11.10
CA GLU A 171 -15.49 24.13 -12.18
C GLU A 171 -16.17 25.42 -11.69
N ASN A 172 -16.88 25.35 -10.55
CA ASN A 172 -17.56 26.50 -9.95
C ASN A 172 -16.70 27.25 -8.91
N ILE A 173 -15.49 26.77 -8.66
CA ILE A 173 -14.57 27.32 -7.65
C ILE A 173 -13.39 28.00 -8.34
N PHE A 174 -12.85 27.39 -9.38
CA PHE A 174 -11.72 27.93 -10.12
C PHE A 174 -12.14 28.47 -11.48
N ASN A 175 -11.73 29.70 -11.76
CA ASN A 175 -11.87 30.26 -13.10
C ASN A 175 -10.85 29.65 -14.07
N LYS A 176 -11.07 29.83 -15.38
CA LYS A 176 -10.21 29.31 -16.46
C LYS A 176 -8.76 29.82 -16.42
N GLN A 177 -8.50 30.96 -15.78
CA GLN A 177 -7.16 31.55 -15.69
C GLN A 177 -6.35 31.06 -14.47
N SER A 178 -6.99 30.35 -13.55
CA SER A 178 -6.36 29.77 -12.36
C SER A 178 -5.35 28.67 -12.72
N GLN A 179 -4.52 28.28 -11.75
CA GLN A 179 -3.61 27.13 -11.86
C GLN A 179 -4.36 25.84 -12.23
N PHE A 180 -5.57 25.65 -11.69
CA PHE A 180 -6.41 24.51 -12.01
C PHE A 180 -6.92 24.58 -13.46
N GLY A 181 -7.43 25.73 -13.89
CA GLY A 181 -7.92 25.91 -15.25
C GLY A 181 -6.84 25.73 -16.33
N LYS A 182 -5.60 26.11 -16.04
CA LYS A 182 -4.47 26.00 -16.97
C LYS A 182 -3.78 24.63 -16.95
N TYR A 183 -3.61 24.04 -15.77
CA TYR A 183 -2.71 22.89 -15.58
C TYR A 183 -3.36 21.72 -14.83
N GLY A 184 -4.61 21.84 -14.39
CA GLY A 184 -5.29 20.81 -13.58
C GLY A 184 -4.65 20.58 -12.21
N ILE A 185 -3.94 21.59 -11.68
CA ILE A 185 -3.31 21.53 -10.35
C ILE A 185 -4.06 22.44 -9.38
N VAL A 186 -4.18 21.99 -8.13
CA VAL A 186 -4.97 22.65 -7.10
C VAL A 186 -4.03 23.41 -6.16
N PRO A 187 -4.17 24.75 -6.04
CA PRO A 187 -3.36 25.52 -5.10
C PRO A 187 -3.64 25.14 -3.65
N ILE A 188 -2.61 25.22 -2.82
CA ILE A 188 -2.67 25.11 -1.36
C ILE A 188 -2.74 26.53 -0.82
N ASP A 189 -3.79 26.82 -0.07
CA ASP A 189 -4.10 28.17 0.39
C ASP A 189 -4.93 28.13 1.67
N GLN A 190 -5.55 29.26 2.04
CA GLN A 190 -6.44 29.28 3.19
C GLN A 190 -7.55 28.22 3.08
N HIS A 191 -8.12 27.93 1.91
CA HIS A 191 -9.22 26.95 1.80
C HIS A 191 -8.74 25.50 1.76
N ARG A 192 -7.46 25.25 1.48
CA ARG A 192 -6.93 23.90 1.24
C ARG A 192 -5.67 23.63 2.04
N THR A 193 -5.74 22.64 2.90
CA THR A 193 -4.65 22.28 3.83
C THR A 193 -4.00 20.96 3.42
N LEU A 194 -2.68 20.92 3.44
CA LEU A 194 -1.93 19.67 3.29
C LEU A 194 -2.18 18.74 4.48
N LEU A 195 -2.34 17.45 4.20
CA LEU A 195 -2.37 16.39 5.19
C LEU A 195 -1.16 15.47 4.91
N PRO A 196 0.00 15.75 5.53
CA PRO A 196 1.25 15.02 5.29
C PRO A 196 1.28 13.69 6.06
N ILE A 197 0.27 12.86 5.81
CA ILE A 197 0.03 11.52 6.35
C ILE A 197 -0.07 10.51 5.20
N ASP A 198 0.13 9.23 5.45
CA ASP A 198 0.06 8.15 4.47
C ASP A 198 -1.38 7.62 4.26
N PRO A 199 -1.89 7.55 3.01
CA PRO A 199 -1.33 8.08 1.78
C PRO A 199 -1.45 9.62 1.71
N PRO A 200 -0.47 10.30 1.07
CA PRO A 200 -0.40 11.77 0.99
C PRO A 200 -1.64 12.41 0.38
N ARG A 201 -2.24 13.37 1.09
CA ARG A 201 -3.54 13.96 0.72
C ARG A 201 -3.69 15.43 1.11
N ILE A 202 -4.76 16.06 0.63
CA ILE A 202 -5.19 17.41 1.03
C ILE A 202 -6.63 17.39 1.52
N TYR A 203 -6.99 18.37 2.34
CA TYR A 203 -8.39 18.65 2.68
C TYR A 203 -8.78 20.04 2.21
N ASP A 204 -9.91 20.12 1.52
CA ASP A 204 -10.49 21.34 1.01
C ASP A 204 -11.79 21.66 1.75
N ARG A 205 -11.75 22.71 2.59
CA ARG A 205 -12.92 23.15 3.37
C ARG A 205 -13.99 23.86 2.54
N SER A 206 -13.68 24.28 1.31
CA SER A 206 -14.69 24.94 0.45
C SER A 206 -15.71 23.96 -0.12
N VAL A 207 -15.31 22.70 -0.31
CA VAL A 207 -16.16 21.59 -0.76
C VAL A 207 -16.39 20.53 0.30
N ASP A 208 -15.79 20.70 1.48
CA ASP A 208 -15.76 19.73 2.56
C ASP A 208 -15.35 18.32 2.08
N LYS A 209 -14.20 18.25 1.39
CA LYS A 209 -13.68 17.00 0.83
C LYS A 209 -12.17 16.82 1.00
N THR A 210 -11.74 15.58 1.17
CA THR A 210 -10.36 15.13 1.08
C THR A 210 -10.05 14.56 -0.30
N PHE A 211 -8.85 14.86 -0.80
CA PHE A 211 -8.33 14.34 -2.07
C PHE A 211 -6.92 13.81 -1.91
N PHE A 212 -6.64 12.62 -2.43
CA PHE A 212 -5.29 12.08 -2.49
C PHE A 212 -4.44 12.83 -3.51
N THR A 213 -3.18 13.07 -3.17
CA THR A 213 -2.21 13.62 -4.10
C THR A 213 -1.75 12.53 -5.07
N LYS A 214 -1.47 12.90 -6.31
CA LYS A 214 -1.17 11.94 -7.39
C LYS A 214 0.30 11.56 -7.48
N ASN A 215 1.20 12.51 -7.26
CA ASN A 215 2.62 12.38 -7.62
C ASN A 215 3.59 12.78 -6.49
N ILE A 216 3.09 13.02 -5.28
CA ILE A 216 3.91 13.54 -4.18
C ILE A 216 4.04 12.44 -3.13
N PRO A 217 5.22 11.83 -2.96
CA PRO A 217 5.44 10.87 -1.89
C PRO A 217 5.42 11.57 -0.52
N LEU A 218 5.18 10.78 0.54
CA LEU A 218 4.98 11.30 1.90
C LEU A 218 6.14 12.14 2.41
N HIS A 219 7.38 11.70 2.21
CA HIS A 219 8.58 12.42 2.66
C HIS A 219 8.66 13.81 2.03
N LEU A 220 8.33 13.92 0.73
CA LEU A 220 8.32 15.18 0.01
C LEU A 220 7.19 16.09 0.51
N LEU A 221 5.99 15.52 0.74
CA LEU A 221 4.86 16.29 1.26
C LEU A 221 5.13 16.85 2.67
N LYS A 222 5.75 16.04 3.54
CA LYS A 222 6.21 16.46 4.89
C LYS A 222 7.17 17.64 4.78
N LYS A 223 8.19 17.56 3.91
CA LYS A 223 9.16 18.65 3.71
C LYS A 223 8.54 19.92 3.13
N LEU A 224 7.63 19.79 2.14
CA LEU A 224 6.90 20.93 1.61
C LEU A 224 6.06 21.62 2.69
N SER A 225 5.37 20.84 3.54
CA SER A 225 4.60 21.36 4.66
C SER A 225 5.48 22.11 5.68
N GLU A 226 6.66 21.56 6.01
CA GLU A 226 7.64 22.24 6.88
C GLU A 226 8.10 23.57 6.26
N MET A 227 8.46 23.58 4.97
CA MET A 227 8.94 24.78 4.28
C MET A 227 7.86 25.87 4.20
N MET A 228 6.60 25.50 3.96
CA MET A 228 5.47 26.44 4.00
C MET A 228 5.28 27.04 5.40
N SER A 229 5.35 26.22 6.45
CA SER A 229 5.21 26.70 7.84
C SER A 229 6.32 27.67 8.26
N LYS A 230 7.52 27.54 7.67
CA LYS A 230 8.67 28.42 7.88
C LYS A 230 8.68 29.64 6.95
N GLY A 231 7.67 29.81 6.10
CA GLY A 231 7.61 30.91 5.13
C GLY A 231 8.63 30.81 3.99
N MET A 232 9.24 29.65 3.78
CA MET A 232 10.23 29.43 2.71
C MET A 232 9.56 29.19 1.35
N VAL A 233 8.32 28.70 1.36
CA VAL A 233 7.47 28.51 0.18
C VAL A 233 6.18 29.30 0.40
N SER A 234 5.96 30.33 -0.42
CA SER A 234 4.74 31.17 -0.36
C SER A 234 3.57 30.56 -1.12
N ASP A 235 3.85 29.90 -2.24
CA ASP A 235 2.85 29.39 -3.18
C ASP A 235 3.16 27.94 -3.53
N LEU A 236 2.19 27.05 -3.27
CA LEU A 236 2.26 25.65 -3.64
C LEU A 236 0.98 25.25 -4.36
N ALA A 237 1.10 24.41 -5.39
CA ALA A 237 -0.03 23.74 -6.01
C ALA A 237 0.31 22.27 -6.24
N VAL A 238 -0.67 21.39 -6.07
CA VAL A 238 -0.49 19.94 -6.13
C VAL A 238 -1.40 19.31 -7.18
N ARG A 239 -0.94 18.21 -7.79
CA ARG A 239 -1.78 17.37 -8.65
C ARG A 239 -2.51 16.36 -7.78
N LEU A 240 -3.83 16.26 -7.94
CA LEU A 240 -4.68 15.32 -7.22
C LEU A 240 -5.02 14.11 -8.11
N LEU A 241 -5.40 12.99 -7.50
CA LEU A 241 -6.03 11.88 -8.22
C LEU A 241 -7.36 12.35 -8.83
N ASN A 242 -7.68 11.85 -10.03
CA ASN A 242 -8.93 12.20 -10.71
C ASN A 242 -10.12 11.44 -10.11
N GLU A 243 -10.53 11.88 -8.91
CA GLU A 243 -11.59 11.29 -8.10
C GLU A 243 -12.55 12.39 -7.61
N PRO A 244 -13.82 12.06 -7.32
CA PRO A 244 -14.81 13.03 -6.85
C PRO A 244 -14.49 13.63 -5.46
N GLY A 245 -13.49 13.08 -4.76
CA GLY A 245 -13.11 13.48 -3.41
C GLY A 245 -14.02 12.86 -2.35
N TYR A 246 -13.43 12.59 -1.18
CA TYR A 246 -14.08 11.92 -0.06
C TYR A 246 -14.66 12.95 0.90
N LYS A 247 -15.90 12.77 1.36
CA LYS A 247 -16.56 13.76 2.22
C LYS A 247 -15.88 13.90 3.59
N GLY A 248 -15.67 15.14 4.02
CA GLY A 248 -15.04 15.48 5.28
C GLY A 248 -13.52 15.40 5.26
N LYS A 249 -12.91 15.59 6.43
CA LYS A 249 -11.45 15.59 6.61
C LYS A 249 -10.96 14.21 7.06
N MET A 250 -10.40 13.43 6.14
CA MET A 250 -9.81 12.12 6.47
C MET A 250 -8.44 12.31 7.14
N SER A 251 -8.39 12.19 8.46
CA SER A 251 -7.16 12.41 9.24
C SER A 251 -6.47 11.11 9.70
N CYS A 252 -7.06 9.96 9.39
CA CYS A 252 -6.49 8.65 9.70
C CYS A 252 -5.34 8.31 8.75
N GLU A 253 -4.22 7.83 9.29
CA GLU A 253 -3.05 7.36 8.56
C GLU A 253 -3.01 5.83 8.55
N TYR A 254 -2.55 5.24 7.45
CA TYR A 254 -2.27 3.81 7.42
C TYR A 254 -0.93 3.56 8.11
N LEU A 255 -0.96 2.74 9.15
CA LEU A 255 0.22 2.29 9.87
C LEU A 255 0.35 0.80 9.58
N ALA A 256 1.26 0.43 8.68
CA ALA A 256 1.79 -0.93 8.63
C ALA A 256 2.96 -1.04 9.60
N GLU A 257 3.23 -2.23 10.11
CA GLU A 257 4.41 -2.56 10.91
C GLU A 257 5.69 -2.27 10.11
N ALA A 258 6.16 -1.03 10.18
CA ALA A 258 7.49 -0.62 9.75
C ALA A 258 8.32 -0.46 11.02
N LEU A 259 9.25 -1.38 11.27
CA LEU A 259 10.21 -1.40 12.39
C LEU A 259 9.58 -0.96 13.73
N GLU A 260 9.06 -1.92 14.50
CA GLU A 260 8.24 -1.65 15.71
C GLU A 260 8.84 -0.64 16.71
N ARG A 261 10.18 -0.48 16.79
CA ARG A 261 10.91 0.61 17.45
C ARG A 261 12.39 0.60 17.05
N GLY A 262 12.92 1.75 16.61
CA GLY A 262 14.36 1.99 16.41
C GLY A 262 14.63 2.97 15.27
N GLU A 263 15.63 3.84 15.42
CA GLU A 263 16.22 4.51 14.26
C GLU A 263 17.30 3.60 13.67
N GLN A 264 17.66 3.81 12.39
CA GLN A 264 18.84 3.16 11.80
C GLN A 264 20.04 3.47 12.71
N PHE A 265 20.73 2.44 13.19
CA PHE A 265 21.88 2.58 14.07
C PHE A 265 22.91 3.52 13.42
N ASP A 266 23.11 4.68 14.05
CA ASP A 266 24.08 5.69 13.65
C ASP A 266 24.98 6.01 14.86
N PHE A 267 26.27 6.20 14.60
CA PHE A 267 27.24 6.64 15.59
C PHE A 267 27.06 8.13 15.97
N VAL A 268 26.19 8.85 15.25
CA VAL A 268 25.78 10.21 15.60
C VAL A 268 24.69 10.18 16.68
N ASN A 269 24.94 10.78 17.85
CA ASN A 269 24.03 10.85 19.02
C ASN A 269 23.87 9.54 19.84
N LEU A 270 24.94 8.77 20.04
CA LEU A 270 24.96 7.65 21.00
C LEU A 270 24.46 8.11 22.39
N GLY A 271 23.48 7.38 22.96
CA GLY A 271 22.83 7.69 24.25
C GLY A 271 21.51 8.48 24.17
N SER A 272 21.03 8.84 22.96
CA SER A 272 19.74 9.53 22.77
C SER A 272 18.51 8.60 22.77
N TYR A 273 18.73 7.29 22.66
CA TYR A 273 17.73 6.23 22.72
C TYR A 273 18.17 5.17 23.73
N SER A 274 17.21 4.69 24.54
CA SER A 274 17.54 3.78 25.65
C SER A 274 17.62 2.32 25.25
N VAL A 275 16.78 1.89 24.29
CA VAL A 275 16.66 0.48 23.86
C VAL A 275 16.18 0.41 22.41
N SER A 276 16.81 -0.44 21.60
CA SER A 276 16.39 -0.83 20.25
C SER A 276 16.25 -2.36 20.17
N LYS A 277 15.29 -2.85 19.39
CA LYS A 277 15.07 -4.29 19.17
C LYS A 277 15.04 -4.57 17.67
N LEU A 278 15.95 -5.41 17.20
CA LEU A 278 16.06 -5.84 15.80
C LEU A 278 15.60 -7.30 15.68
N TYR A 279 15.00 -7.67 14.56
CA TYR A 279 14.45 -9.01 14.33
C TYR A 279 15.09 -9.65 13.10
N THR A 280 15.22 -10.98 13.11
CA THR A 280 15.46 -11.74 11.87
C THR A 280 14.15 -12.08 11.17
N THR A 281 14.16 -13.01 10.21
CA THR A 281 12.95 -13.52 9.53
C THR A 281 11.94 -14.18 10.46
N LYS A 282 12.36 -14.65 11.65
CA LYS A 282 11.49 -15.14 12.72
C LYS A 282 11.33 -14.08 13.80
N TYR A 283 10.10 -13.87 14.27
CA TYR A 283 9.78 -12.82 15.26
C TYR A 283 10.44 -13.05 16.63
N GLU A 284 10.60 -14.30 17.04
CA GLU A 284 11.19 -14.65 18.34
C GLU A 284 12.72 -14.52 18.36
N ASP A 285 13.34 -14.53 17.18
CA ASP A 285 14.78 -14.32 17.01
C ASP A 285 15.07 -12.82 16.89
N CYS A 286 15.56 -12.23 17.97
CA CYS A 286 15.77 -10.80 18.08
C CYS A 286 17.11 -10.42 18.72
N LEU A 287 17.65 -9.29 18.29
CA LEU A 287 18.82 -8.65 18.88
C LEU A 287 18.37 -7.41 19.65
N TRP A 288 18.60 -7.42 20.95
CA TRP A 288 18.40 -6.27 21.82
C TRP A 288 19.66 -5.42 21.84
N VAL A 289 19.48 -4.11 21.66
CA VAL A 289 20.55 -3.13 21.74
C VAL A 289 20.19 -2.11 22.81
N VAL A 290 20.93 -2.13 23.91
CA VAL A 290 20.76 -1.16 25.01
C VAL A 290 21.92 -0.20 24.95
N ILE A 291 21.62 1.10 24.91
CA ILE A 291 22.64 2.15 24.83
C ILE A 291 22.49 3.08 26.02
N ASP A 292 23.60 3.32 26.70
CA ASP A 292 23.75 4.38 27.68
C ASP A 292 24.95 5.28 27.29
N PRO A 293 25.24 6.38 28.03
CA PRO A 293 26.28 7.32 27.65
C PRO A 293 27.70 6.75 27.51
N GLU A 294 27.98 5.58 28.10
CA GLU A 294 29.32 4.98 28.16
C GLU A 294 29.36 3.54 27.61
N ASN A 295 28.20 2.89 27.45
CA ASN A 295 28.10 1.48 27.11
C ASN A 295 27.08 1.22 25.99
N ILE A 296 27.37 0.18 25.22
CA ILE A 296 26.43 -0.45 24.30
C ILE A 296 26.42 -1.95 24.61
N ILE A 297 25.24 -2.50 24.83
CA ILE A 297 25.03 -3.94 25.05
C ILE A 297 24.24 -4.47 23.87
N PHE A 298 24.76 -5.51 23.22
CA PHE A 298 24.06 -6.30 22.22
C PHE A 298 23.76 -7.66 22.81
N GLU A 299 22.49 -8.05 22.90
CA GLU A 299 22.08 -9.36 23.40
C GLU A 299 21.20 -10.07 22.38
N GLU A 300 21.55 -11.31 22.06
CA GLU A 300 20.79 -12.17 21.15
C GLU A 300 19.80 -13.04 21.94
N LEU A 301 18.53 -13.00 21.53
CA LEU A 301 17.47 -13.89 22.01
C LEU A 301 16.94 -14.67 20.81
N CYS A 302 16.99 -16.00 20.88
CA CYS A 302 16.49 -16.89 19.83
C CYS A 302 15.27 -17.68 20.30
N GLU A 303 14.40 -18.04 19.37
CA GLU A 303 13.29 -18.97 19.60
C GLU A 303 13.79 -20.32 20.15
N ASP A 304 14.88 -20.81 19.56
CA ASP A 304 15.57 -22.06 19.90
C ASP A 304 16.77 -21.81 20.82
N PHE A 305 16.54 -21.10 21.92
CA PHE A 305 17.57 -20.76 22.89
C PHE A 305 18.34 -22.00 23.40
N GLU A 306 19.66 -21.85 23.54
CA GLU A 306 20.52 -22.89 24.09
C GLU A 306 20.27 -23.01 25.60
N THR A 307 20.35 -24.24 26.11
CA THR A 307 20.23 -24.49 27.55
C THR A 307 21.46 -25.22 28.09
N PHE A 308 21.93 -24.81 29.25
CA PHE A 308 23.02 -25.45 29.98
C PHE A 308 22.65 -25.53 31.46
N GLU A 309 22.66 -26.75 32.03
CA GLU A 309 22.28 -26.99 33.43
C GLU A 309 20.93 -26.36 33.82
N ASP A 310 19.90 -26.57 32.99
CA ASP A 310 18.54 -26.03 33.14
C ASP A 310 18.42 -24.48 33.13
N MET A 311 19.48 -23.78 32.69
CA MET A 311 19.48 -22.33 32.46
C MET A 311 19.44 -22.00 30.98
N VAL A 312 18.77 -20.91 30.61
CA VAL A 312 18.80 -20.34 29.26
C VAL A 312 20.11 -19.58 29.07
N VAL A 313 20.81 -19.87 27.98
CA VAL A 313 22.07 -19.23 27.63
C VAL A 313 21.84 -18.21 26.51
N THR A 314 22.21 -16.96 26.75
CA THR A 314 22.23 -15.90 25.72
C THR A 314 23.65 -15.44 25.46
N GLN A 315 23.88 -14.88 24.28
CA GLN A 315 25.14 -14.28 23.90
C GLN A 315 25.05 -12.77 24.03
N VAL A 316 26.03 -12.18 24.71
CA VAL A 316 26.11 -10.74 24.93
C VAL A 316 27.44 -10.20 24.43
N VAL A 317 27.38 -9.12 23.66
CA VAL A 317 28.55 -8.29 23.36
C VAL A 317 28.40 -6.98 24.12
N HIS A 318 29.34 -6.71 25.02
CA HIS A 318 29.41 -5.46 25.77
C HIS A 318 30.53 -4.59 25.22
N LEU A 319 30.19 -3.37 24.83
CA LEU A 319 31.11 -2.39 24.27
C LEU A 319 31.10 -1.17 25.17
N GLN A 320 32.27 -0.71 25.60
CA GLN A 320 32.43 0.59 26.26
C GLN A 320 33.11 1.58 25.34
N TYR A 321 32.65 2.82 25.37
CA TYR A 321 33.21 3.88 24.56
C TYR A 321 33.33 5.20 25.33
N LYS A 322 34.18 6.09 24.82
CA LYS A 322 34.32 7.46 25.31
C LYS A 322 34.24 8.43 24.16
N ASN A 323 33.59 9.57 24.40
CA ASN A 323 33.63 10.71 23.51
C ASN A 323 34.80 11.62 23.91
N LEU A 324 35.85 11.64 23.11
CA LEU A 324 37.02 12.48 23.29
C LEU A 324 37.02 13.55 22.19
N ALA A 325 36.69 14.79 22.56
CA ALA A 325 36.72 15.94 21.65
C ALA A 325 35.89 15.78 20.36
N GLY A 326 34.76 15.05 20.43
CA GLY A 326 33.89 14.81 19.28
C GLY A 326 34.20 13.53 18.52
N GLU A 327 35.25 12.80 18.89
CA GLU A 327 35.57 11.48 18.36
C GLU A 327 35.17 10.39 19.35
N ILE A 328 34.49 9.35 18.86
CA ILE A 328 34.09 8.20 19.68
C ILE A 328 35.19 7.15 19.62
N CYS A 329 35.76 6.82 20.77
CA CYS A 329 36.77 5.77 20.90
C CYS A 329 36.21 4.61 21.71
N ILE A 330 36.24 3.41 21.14
CA ILE A 330 35.95 2.17 21.88
C ILE A 330 37.10 1.95 22.87
N THR A 331 36.78 1.88 24.15
CA THR A 331 37.76 1.62 25.21
C THR A 331 37.81 0.17 25.65
N HIS A 332 36.71 -0.56 25.44
CA HIS A 332 36.57 -1.93 25.88
C HIS A 332 35.54 -2.68 25.03
N LEU A 333 35.75 -3.97 24.80
CA LEU A 333 34.84 -4.83 24.04
C LEU A 333 34.98 -6.28 24.53
N ASP A 334 33.90 -6.80 25.11
CA ASP A 334 33.83 -8.18 25.61
C ASP A 334 32.70 -8.95 24.91
N HIS A 335 32.91 -10.26 24.79
CA HIS A 335 31.89 -11.23 24.42
C HIS A 335 31.70 -12.17 25.61
N GLU A 336 30.46 -12.30 26.05
CA GLU A 336 30.07 -13.01 27.26
C GLU A 336 28.86 -13.92 26.98
N TYR A 337 28.72 -14.95 27.81
CA TYR A 337 27.51 -15.75 27.90
C TYR A 337 26.78 -15.40 29.18
N VAL A 338 25.47 -15.14 29.08
CA VAL A 338 24.61 -14.85 30.24
C VAL A 338 23.66 -16.03 30.45
N PHE A 339 23.47 -16.41 31.71
CA PHE A 339 22.68 -17.56 32.13
C PHE A 339 21.46 -17.09 32.91
N TYR A 340 20.27 -17.39 32.40
CA TYR A 340 18.99 -17.06 33.04
C TYR A 340 18.32 -18.31 33.60
N THR A 341 17.78 -18.21 34.81
CA THR A 341 16.85 -19.22 35.33
C THR A 341 15.44 -18.94 34.80
N LEU A 342 14.66 -19.99 34.52
CA LEU A 342 13.29 -19.90 34.00
C LEU A 342 12.24 -19.59 35.10
N ASP A 343 12.63 -18.90 36.18
CA ASP A 343 11.75 -18.63 37.33
C ASP A 343 10.61 -17.64 37.06
#